data_AF-A0A418QCP9-F1
#
_entry.id   AF-A0A418QCP9-F1
#
_cell.length_a   1.000
_cell.length_b   1.000
_cell.length_c   1.000
_cell.angle_alpha   90.00
_cell.angle_beta   90.00
_cell.angle_gamma   90.00
#
_symmetry.space_group_name_H-M   'P 1'
#
loop_
_entity.id
_entity.type
_entity.pdbx_description
1 polymer ?
#
loop_
_entity_poly.entity_id
_entity_poly.type
_entity_poly.pdbx_seq_one_letter_code
_entity_poly.pdbx_strand_id
1 'polypeptide(L)' 'MTALFWLMALLAAALAFGSVLLLTRDLPRVSVPGIVGELLTFALLGALLMLHAPLATLLPALIAGLIGTGVGLYRLLNR' A
#
# COMPACT_ATOMS: atom_id res chain seq x y z
N MET A 1 -8.22 -19.30 -9.70
CA MET A 1 -8.40 -18.23 -8.69
C MET A 1 -7.07 -17.64 -8.21
N THR A 2 -6.00 -18.43 -8.14
CA THR A 2 -4.67 -18.00 -7.65
C THR A 2 -4.07 -16.80 -8.40
N ALA A 3 -4.14 -16.77 -9.73
CA ALA A 3 -3.63 -15.65 -10.53
C ALA A 3 -4.35 -14.31 -10.23
N LEU A 4 -5.66 -14.35 -9.95
CA LEU A 4 -6.45 -13.18 -9.61
C LEU A 4 -6.05 -12.62 -8.24
N PHE A 5 -5.76 -13.48 -7.26
CA PHE A 5 -5.21 -13.06 -5.97
C PHE A 5 -3.85 -12.38 -6.09
N TRP A 6 -2.96 -12.93 -6.91
CA TRP A 6 -1.67 -12.30 -7.20
C TRP A 6 -1.82 -10.95 -7.90
N LEU A 7 -2.76 -10.82 -8.84
CA LEU A 7 -3.04 -9.54 -9.51
C LEU A 7 -3.54 -8.48 -8.51
N MET A 8 -4.54 -8.83 -7.70
CA MET A 8 -5.08 -7.92 -6.67
C MET A 8 -4.01 -7.53 -5.64
N ALA A 9 -3.14 -8.46 -5.27
CA ALA A 9 -2.03 -8.21 -4.38
C ALA A 9 -0.98 -7.25 -4.96
N LEU A 10 -0.62 -7.43 -6.23
CA LEU A 10 0.29 -6.52 -6.93
C LEU A 10 -0.32 -5.12 -7.08
N LEU A 11 -1.63 -5.04 -7.33
CA LEU A 11 -2.35 -3.77 -7.36
C LEU A 11 -2.35 -3.09 -5.99
N ALA A 12 -2.63 -3.84 -4.92
CA ALA A 12 -2.54 -3.34 -3.55
C ALA A 12 -1.12 -2.89 -3.21
N ALA A 13 -0.09 -3.59 -3.68
CA ALA A 13 1.31 -3.20 -3.49
C ALA A 13 1.65 -1.87 -4.17
N ALA A 14 1.24 -1.69 -5.43
CA ALA A 14 1.45 -0.45 -6.15
C ALA A 14 0.72 0.73 -5.48
N LEU A 15 -0.51 0.51 -5.02
CA LEU A 15 -1.31 1.50 -4.30
C LEU A 15 -0.68 1.86 -2.95
N ALA A 16 -0.26 0.88 -2.14
CA ALA A 16 0.37 1.10 -0.85
C ALA A 16 1.63 1.94 -0.98
N PHE A 17 2.53 1.55 -1.90
CA PHE A 17 3.77 2.27 -2.11
C PHE A 17 3.54 3.70 -2.63
N GLY A 18 2.71 3.83 -3.66
CA GLY A 18 2.40 5.14 -4.24
C GLY A 18 1.69 6.06 -3.26
N SER A 19 0.74 5.53 -2.50
CA SER A 19 0.00 6.26 -1.48
C SER A 19 0.91 6.83 -0.41
N VAL A 20 1.78 6.01 0.19
CA VAL A 20 2.66 6.45 1.27
C VAL A 20 3.64 7.53 0.77
N LEU A 21 4.15 7.40 -0.45
CA LEU A 21 4.98 8.44 -1.06
C LEU A 21 4.24 9.76 -1.24
N LEU A 22 2.97 9.71 -1.65
CA LEU A 22 2.13 10.91 -1.79
C LEU A 22 1.78 11.50 -0.42
N LEU A 23 1.50 10.67 0.59
CA LEU A 23 1.25 11.11 1.97
C LEU A 23 2.45 11.84 2.56
N THR A 24 3.64 11.28 2.36
CA THR A 24 4.87 11.78 2.99
C THR A 24 5.49 12.97 2.24
N ARG A 25 5.14 13.18 0.97
CA ARG A 25 5.63 14.29 0.15
C ARG A 25 5.23 15.66 0.69
N ASP A 26 3.98 15.80 1.12
CA ASP A 26 3.36 17.09 1.46
C ASP A 26 3.21 17.31 2.98
N LEU A 27 3.85 16.46 3.81
CA LEU A 27 3.87 16.64 5.26
C LEU A 27 4.37 18.05 5.65
N PRO A 28 3.69 18.73 6.61
CA PRO A 28 2.67 18.19 7.54
C PRO A 28 1.23 18.16 7.00
N ARG A 29 0.98 18.59 5.77
CA ARG A 29 -0.38 18.54 5.19
C ARG A 29 -0.69 17.13 4.72
N VAL A 30 -1.87 16.64 5.06
CA VAL A 30 -2.31 15.32 4.61
C VAL A 30 -2.70 15.40 3.13
N SER A 31 -2.08 14.57 2.30
CA SER A 31 -2.42 14.53 0.87
C SER A 31 -3.67 13.67 0.64
N VAL A 32 -4.72 14.28 0.07
CA VAL A 32 -5.95 13.58 -0.32
C VAL A 32 -5.65 12.39 -1.26
N PRO A 33 -4.78 12.52 -2.28
CA PRO A 33 -4.42 11.39 -3.14
C PRO A 33 -3.79 10.22 -2.37
N GLY A 34 -2.97 10.51 -1.37
CA GLY A 34 -2.41 9.50 -0.49
C GLY A 34 -3.49 8.81 0.33
N ILE A 35 -4.37 9.55 1.01
CA ILE A 35 -5.48 8.94 1.77
C ILE A 35 -6.32 8.00 0.89
N VAL A 36 -6.70 8.44 -0.31
CA VAL A 36 -7.49 7.62 -1.24
C VAL A 36 -6.74 6.33 -1.61
N GLY A 37 -5.43 6.42 -1.86
CA GLY A 37 -4.60 5.24 -2.15
C GLY A 37 -4.51 4.26 -0.98
N GLU A 38 -4.43 4.73 0.27
CA GLU A 38 -4.44 3.85 1.46
C GLU A 38 -5.80 3.19 1.63
N LEU A 39 -6.90 3.94 1.43
CA LEU A 39 -8.25 3.39 1.55
C LEU A 39 -8.50 2.30 0.51
N LEU A 40 -8.05 2.50 -0.73
CA LEU A 40 -8.13 1.50 -1.80
C LEU A 40 -7.27 0.27 -1.50
N THR A 41 -6.05 0.49 -0.99
CA THR A 41 -5.17 -0.60 -0.52
C THR A 41 -5.86 -1.43 0.56
N PHE A 42 -6.45 -0.77 1.55
CA PHE A 42 -7.16 -1.43 2.65
C PHE A 42 -8.37 -2.22 2.14
N ALA A 43 -9.17 -1.65 1.24
CA ALA A 43 -10.31 -2.34 0.63
C ALA A 43 -9.88 -3.58 -0.17
N LEU A 44 -8.79 -3.49 -0.93
CA LEU A 44 -8.22 -4.61 -1.69
C LEU A 44 -7.71 -5.73 -0.79
N LEU A 45 -6.99 -5.39 0.28
CA LEU A 45 -6.51 -6.37 1.26
C LEU A 45 -7.67 -7.02 2.02
N GLY A 46 -8.68 -6.24 2.42
CA GLY A 46 -9.89 -6.74 3.05
C GLY A 46 -10.65 -7.71 2.15
N ALA A 47 -10.77 -7.39 0.85
CA ALA A 47 -11.38 -8.29 -0.13
C ALA A 47 -10.59 -9.60 -0.28
N LEU A 48 -9.25 -9.53 -0.35
CA LEU A 48 -8.39 -10.72 -0.41
C LEU A 48 -8.57 -11.62 0.83
N LEU A 49 -8.67 -11.01 2.02
CA LEU A 49 -8.91 -11.75 3.26
C LEU A 49 -10.30 -12.40 3.30
N MET A 50 -11.35 -11.68 2.90
CA MET A 50 -12.72 -12.24 2.81
C MET A 50 -12.81 -13.42 1.83
N LEU A 51 -12.02 -13.37 0.76
CA LEU A 51 -11.93 -14.46 -0.23
C LEU A 51 -11.00 -15.60 0.20
N HIS A 52 -10.49 -15.58 1.44
CA HIS A 52 -9.55 -16.58 1.97
C HIS A 52 -8.32 -16.76 1.09
N ALA A 53 -7.80 -15.67 0.52
CA ALA A 53 -6.60 -15.70 -0.29
C ALA A 53 -5.41 -16.24 0.53
N PRO A 54 -4.48 -16.99 -0.09
CA PRO A 54 -3.30 -17.50 0.61
C PRO A 54 -2.49 -16.35 1.22
N LEU A 55 -2.00 -16.51 2.45
CA LEU A 55 -1.20 -15.47 3.13
C LEU A 55 -0.01 -14.97 2.30
N ALA A 56 0.61 -15.88 1.53
CA ALA A 56 1.71 -15.54 0.64
C ALA A 56 1.34 -14.48 -0.41
N THR A 57 0.07 -14.40 -0.84
CA THR A 57 -0.36 -13.38 -1.80
C THR A 57 -0.46 -12.01 -1.15
N LEU A 58 -0.50 -11.87 0.17
CA LEU A 58 -0.54 -10.55 0.82
C LEU A 58 0.86 -9.92 0.96
N LEU A 59 1.92 -10.75 0.91
CA LEU A 59 3.31 -10.32 1.10
C LEU A 59 3.73 -9.14 0.21
N PRO A 60 3.43 -9.09 -1.11
CA PRO A 60 3.84 -7.99 -1.95
C PRO A 60 3.30 -6.64 -1.45
N ALA A 61 2.04 -6.62 -1.02
CA ALA A 61 1.39 -5.40 -0.55
C ALA A 61 1.98 -4.92 0.78
N LEU A 62 2.22 -5.84 1.71
CA LEU A 62 2.83 -5.53 3.00
C LEU A 62 4.27 -5.03 2.84
N ILE A 63 5.06 -5.69 1.99
CA ILE A 63 6.45 -5.28 1.71
C ILE A 63 6.45 -3.90 1.04
N ALA A 64 5.58 -3.66 0.07
CA ALA A 64 5.50 -2.37 -0.61
C ALA A 64 5.10 -1.22 0.34
N GLY A 65 4.14 -1.45 1.23
CA GLY A 65 3.78 -0.50 2.28
C GLY A 65 4.93 -0.22 3.25
N LEU A 66 5.67 -1.26 3.66
CA LEU A 66 6.84 -1.13 4.52
C LEU A 66 7.95 -0.30 3.85
N ILE A 67 8.27 -0.60 2.58
CA ILE A 67 9.27 0.14 1.81
C ILE A 67 8.81 1.59 1.63
N GLY A 68 7.54 1.82 1.27
CA GLY A 68 6.98 3.16 1.13
C GLY A 68 7.13 3.98 2.41
N THR A 69 6.84 3.36 3.56
CA THR A 69 6.96 3.98 4.89
C THR A 69 8.41 4.29 5.21
N GLY A 70 9.32 3.34 4.98
CA GLY A 70 10.76 3.54 5.21
C GLY A 70 11.33 4.69 4.36
N VAL A 71 10.97 4.75 3.07
CA VAL A 71 11.37 5.84 2.17
C VAL A 71 10.78 7.17 2.61
N GLY A 72 9.50 7.19 2.98
CA GLY A 72 8.81 8.39 3.46
C GLY A 72 9.44 8.93 4.75
N LEU A 73 9.72 8.05 5.71
CA LEU A 73 10.39 8.41 6.96
C LEU A 73 11.81 8.92 6.71
N TYR A 74 12.59 8.24 5.87
CA TYR A 74 13.94 8.68 5.51
C TYR A 74 13.93 10.10 4.92
N ARG A 75 12.99 10.39 4.00
CA ARG A 75 12.83 11.74 3.44
C ARG A 75 12.44 12.78 4.49
N LEU A 76 11.61 12.41 5.46
CA LEU A 76 11.19 13.31 6.52
C LEU A 76 12.34 13.63 7.49
N LEU A 77 13.15 12.64 7.84
CA LEU A 77 14.29 12.81 8.76
C LEU A 77 15.46 13.56 8.12
N ASN A 78 15.57 13.52 6.78
CA ASN A 78 16.67 14.13 6.04
C ASN A 78 16.26 15.46 5.34
N ARG A 79 15.15 16.07 5.78
CA ARG A 79 14.71 17.43 5.43
C ARG A 79 15.02 18.38 6.57
#